data_AF-R5EL58-F1
#
_entry.id   AF-R5EL58-F1
#
_cell.length_a   1.000
_cell.length_b   1.000
_cell.length_c   1.000
_cell.angle_alpha   90.00
_cell.angle_beta   90.00
_cell.angle_gamma   90.00
#
_symmetry.space_group_name_H-M   'P 1'
#
loop_
_entity.id
_entity.type
_entity.pdbx_description
1 polymer ?
#
loop_
_entity_poly.entity_id
_entity_poly.type
_entity_poly.pdbx_seq_one_letter_code
_entity_poly.pdbx_strand_id
1 'polypeptide(L)'
;MKPTAVDPNTTPRAEAYALWMDAPNPMVTFFKTLDVTPLIRLSRRRGMKFNMLLCYCIGRAASEIREFYLLPVGRELLQYDTIAVNTIVKNRTGEVSSCDVPFSGNLAQFNADYLRLTR
;
A
#
# COMPACT_ATOMS: atom_id res chain seq x y z
N MET A 1 -15.21 -5.43 -1.17
CA MET A 1 -16.01 -4.37 -1.84
C MET A 1 -15.64 -4.41 -3.33
N LYS A 2 -16.59 -4.21 -4.25
CA LYS A 2 -16.30 -4.22 -5.69
C LYS A 2 -15.84 -2.81 -6.09
N PRO A 3 -14.71 -2.64 -6.80
CA PRO A 3 -14.29 -1.32 -7.26
C PRO A 3 -15.31 -0.75 -8.26
N THR A 4 -15.33 0.57 -8.37
CA THR A 4 -16.22 1.30 -9.29
C THR A 4 -15.43 1.75 -10.51
N ALA A 5 -15.96 1.50 -11.72
CA ALA A 5 -15.37 2.05 -12.93
C ALA A 5 -15.62 3.57 -12.99
N VAL A 6 -14.59 4.34 -13.31
CA VAL A 6 -14.67 5.80 -13.43
C VAL A 6 -14.19 6.26 -14.79
N ASP A 7 -14.78 7.34 -15.30
CA ASP A 7 -14.31 7.98 -16.53
C ASP A 7 -12.96 8.69 -16.23
N PRO A 8 -11.85 8.29 -16.88
CA PRO A 8 -10.55 8.91 -16.66
C PRO A 8 -10.55 10.43 -16.82
N ASN A 9 -11.37 10.96 -17.73
CA ASN A 9 -11.48 12.41 -18.01
C ASN A 9 -12.07 13.21 -16.84
N THR A 10 -12.74 12.53 -15.92
CA THR A 10 -13.30 13.15 -14.70
C THR A 10 -12.31 13.11 -13.52
N THR A 11 -11.11 12.55 -13.72
CA THR A 11 -10.10 12.38 -12.68
C THR A 11 -8.83 13.19 -12.95
N PRO A 12 -8.01 13.49 -11.92
CA PRO A 12 -6.68 14.09 -12.11
C PRO A 12 -5.70 13.23 -12.94
N ARG A 13 -6.05 11.97 -13.23
CA ARG A 13 -5.24 11.03 -14.00
C ARG A 13 -5.53 11.04 -15.51
N ALA A 14 -6.42 11.90 -16.01
CA ALA A 14 -6.85 11.91 -17.41
C ALA A 14 -5.67 11.88 -18.41
N GLU A 15 -4.73 12.82 -18.27
CA GLU A 15 -3.56 12.91 -19.17
C GLU A 15 -2.63 11.71 -19.02
N ALA A 16 -2.35 11.30 -17.77
CA ALA A 16 -1.54 10.11 -17.51
C ALA A 16 -2.17 8.85 -18.11
N TYR A 17 -3.49 8.70 -18.01
CA TYR A 17 -4.21 7.59 -18.62
C TYR A 17 -4.06 7.61 -20.14
N ALA A 18 -4.31 8.75 -20.79
CA ALA A 18 -4.19 8.89 -22.24
C ALA A 18 -2.76 8.60 -22.75
N LEU A 19 -1.73 9.03 -22.03
CA LEU A 19 -0.33 8.83 -22.42
C LEU A 19 0.17 7.41 -22.18
N TRP A 20 -0.23 6.79 -21.06
CA TRP A 20 0.42 5.58 -20.57
C TRP A 20 -0.34 4.29 -20.89
N MET A 21 -1.64 4.33 -21.21
CA MET A 21 -2.44 3.11 -21.40
C MET A 21 -2.00 2.21 -22.55
N ASP A 22 -1.41 2.80 -23.61
CA ASP A 22 -0.88 2.03 -24.74
C ASP A 22 0.66 1.85 -24.65
N ALA A 23 1.29 2.32 -23.56
CA ALA A 23 2.72 2.11 -23.32
C ALA A 23 2.98 0.69 -22.78
N PRO A 24 4.03 -0.01 -23.24
CA PRO A 24 4.25 -1.42 -22.90
C PRO A 24 4.62 -1.66 -21.42
N ASN A 25 5.28 -0.69 -20.76
CA ASN A 25 5.61 -0.78 -19.33
C ASN A 25 5.99 0.62 -18.75
N PRO A 26 5.02 1.52 -18.52
CA PRO A 26 5.27 2.90 -18.12
C PRO A 26 5.53 3.03 -16.61
N MET A 27 6.58 2.36 -16.10
CA MET A 27 6.96 2.40 -14.69
C MET A 27 8.29 3.13 -14.47
N VAL A 28 8.36 3.90 -13.38
CA VAL A 28 9.58 4.53 -12.90
C VAL A 28 9.76 4.24 -11.41
N THR A 29 10.99 3.97 -11.00
CA THR A 29 11.34 3.65 -9.61
C THR A 29 12.33 4.67 -9.07
N PHE A 30 11.99 5.27 -7.94
CA PHE A 30 12.88 6.17 -7.20
C PHE A 30 13.38 5.51 -5.92
N PHE A 31 14.64 5.77 -5.58
CA PHE A 31 15.26 5.30 -4.33
C PHE A 31 15.54 6.48 -3.42
N LYS A 32 15.19 6.33 -2.14
CA LYS A 32 15.48 7.33 -1.11
C LYS A 32 15.80 6.65 0.21
N THR A 33 16.88 7.09 0.85
CA THR A 33 17.22 6.68 2.21
C THR A 33 16.37 7.46 3.20
N LEU A 34 15.68 6.75 4.12
CA LEU A 34 14.87 7.34 5.18
C LEU A 34 15.52 7.06 6.54
N ASP A 35 15.56 8.07 7.41
CA ASP A 35 15.96 7.87 8.81
C ASP A 35 14.81 7.18 9.58
N VAL A 36 15.05 5.93 9.95
CA VAL A 36 14.10 5.08 10.68
C VAL A 36 14.38 5.00 12.18
N THR A 37 15.30 5.80 12.71
CA THR A 37 15.64 5.85 14.14
C THR A 37 14.41 6.02 15.04
N PRO A 38 13.41 6.89 14.71
CA PRO A 38 12.20 7.01 15.51
C PRO A 38 11.40 5.70 15.61
N LEU A 39 11.31 4.94 14.51
CA LEU A 39 10.59 3.67 14.45
C LEU A 39 11.30 2.60 15.31
N ILE A 40 12.63 2.54 15.26
CA ILE A 40 13.42 1.62 16.10
C ILE A 40 13.19 1.92 17.59
N ARG A 41 13.24 3.20 17.98
CA ARG A 41 12.98 3.62 19.36
C ARG A 41 11.56 3.30 19.79
N LEU A 42 10.57 3.49 18.92
CA LEU A 42 9.17 3.17 19.22
C LEU A 42 8.96 1.66 19.35
N SER A 43 9.55 0.87 18.44
CA SER A 43 9.51 -0.59 18.45
C SER A 43 10.01 -1.13 19.79
N ARG A 44 11.19 -0.68 20.25
CA ARG A 44 11.76 -1.09 21.55
C ARG A 44 10.90 -0.67 22.73
N ARG A 45 10.37 0.56 22.73
CA ARG A 45 9.56 1.10 23.83
C ARG A 45 8.19 0.43 23.97
N ARG A 46 7.58 -0.01 22.86
CA ARG A 46 6.20 -0.53 22.83
C ARG A 46 6.09 -2.01 22.48
N GLY A 47 7.20 -2.71 22.26
CA GLY A 47 7.21 -4.12 21.85
C GLY A 47 6.57 -4.37 20.47
N MET A 48 6.44 -3.34 19.64
CA MET A 48 5.84 -3.44 18.31
C MET A 48 6.88 -3.85 17.26
N LYS A 49 6.51 -4.71 16.31
CA LYS A 49 7.43 -5.14 15.23
C LYS A 49 7.85 -3.96 14.36
N PHE A 50 9.14 -3.85 14.07
CA PHE A 50 9.69 -2.79 13.20
C PHE A 50 9.03 -2.76 11.82
N ASN A 51 8.92 -3.91 11.15
CA ASN A 51 8.28 -4.01 9.82
C ASN A 51 6.80 -3.60 9.86
N MET A 52 6.09 -3.89 10.95
CA MET A 52 4.70 -3.45 11.12
C MET A 52 4.60 -1.93 11.21
N LEU A 53 5.47 -1.28 12.00
CA LEU A 53 5.53 0.18 12.10
C LEU A 53 5.87 0.82 10.75
N LEU A 54 6.78 0.22 9.99
CA LEU A 54 7.11 0.69 8.65
C LEU A 54 5.92 0.57 7.70
N CYS A 55 5.22 -0.57 7.69
CA CYS A 55 3.99 -0.77 6.91
C CYS A 55 2.91 0.23 7.29
N TYR A 56 2.75 0.53 8.58
CA TYR A 56 1.81 1.54 9.05
C TYR A 56 2.13 2.93 8.50
N CYS A 57 3.41 3.34 8.54
CA CYS A 57 3.84 4.63 7.97
C CYS A 57 3.59 4.70 6.46
N ILE A 58 3.86 3.62 5.72
CA ILE A 58 3.60 3.53 4.28
C ILE A 58 2.09 3.66 4.02
N GLY A 59 1.27 2.88 4.73
CA GLY A 59 -0.19 2.92 4.59
C GLY A 59 -0.77 4.30 4.93
N ARG A 60 -0.27 4.95 6.00
CA ARG A 60 -0.64 6.34 6.37
C ARG A 60 -0.37 7.29 5.22
N ALA A 61 0.86 7.33 4.72
CA ALA A 61 1.25 8.23 3.64
C ALA A 61 0.47 7.94 2.35
N ALA A 62 0.30 6.66 2.00
CA ALA A 62 -0.43 6.25 0.80
C ALA A 62 -1.92 6.61 0.87
N SER A 63 -2.55 6.47 2.04
CA SER A 63 -3.98 6.77 2.23
C SER A 63 -4.34 8.23 2.04
N GLU A 64 -3.36 9.13 2.14
CA GLU A 64 -3.54 10.57 1.93
C GLU A 64 -3.47 10.96 0.44
N ILE A 65 -3.05 10.03 -0.44
CA ILE A 65 -2.90 10.26 -1.88
C ILE A 65 -4.08 9.65 -2.62
N ARG A 66 -4.98 10.50 -3.13
CA ARG A 66 -6.22 10.10 -3.83
C ARG A 66 -5.93 9.22 -5.04
N GLU A 67 -4.84 9.51 -5.73
CA GLU A 67 -4.43 8.84 -6.94
C GLU A 67 -3.97 7.38 -6.71
N PHE A 68 -3.69 6.97 -5.47
CA PHE A 68 -3.36 5.59 -5.13
C PHE A 68 -4.60 4.70 -4.98
N TYR A 69 -5.80 5.29 -5.04
CA TYR A 69 -7.06 4.56 -5.07
C TYR A 69 -7.54 4.29 -6.51
N LEU A 70 -6.82 4.77 -7.52
CA LEU A 70 -7.12 4.57 -8.93
C LEU A 70 -6.14 3.57 -9.54
N LEU A 71 -6.68 2.52 -10.16
CA LEU A 71 -5.90 1.46 -10.81
C LEU A 71 -6.45 1.17 -12.21
N PRO A 72 -5.65 1.34 -13.27
CA PRO A 72 -6.02 0.85 -14.60
C PRO A 72 -6.01 -0.68 -14.63
N VAL A 73 -7.10 -1.29 -15.10
CA VAL A 73 -7.23 -2.75 -15.29
C VAL A 73 -7.81 -2.99 -16.67
N GLY A 74 -7.04 -3.66 -17.55
CA GLY A 74 -7.44 -3.82 -18.95
C GLY A 74 -7.51 -2.47 -19.67
N ARG A 75 -8.72 -2.02 -20.04
CA ARG A 75 -8.97 -0.66 -20.59
C ARG A 75 -9.93 0.16 -19.71
N GLU A 76 -10.12 -0.23 -18.46
CA GLU A 76 -10.94 0.49 -17.49
C GLU A 76 -10.05 1.16 -16.44
N LEU A 77 -10.48 2.30 -15.92
CA LEU A 77 -9.91 2.90 -14.72
C LEU A 77 -10.83 2.59 -13.54
N LEU A 78 -10.32 1.84 -12.57
CA LEU A 78 -11.07 1.41 -11.40
C LEU A 78 -10.71 2.26 -10.19
N GLN A 79 -11.72 2.69 -9.44
CA GLN A 79 -11.57 3.33 -8.14
C GLN A 79 -11.93 2.37 -7.01
N TYR A 80 -11.03 2.29 -6.03
CA TYR A 80 -11.20 1.52 -4.80
C TYR A 80 -11.52 2.46 -3.63
N ASP A 81 -12.27 1.99 -2.65
CA ASP A 81 -12.61 2.79 -1.45
C ASP A 81 -11.56 2.67 -0.34
N THR A 82 -10.75 1.60 -0.40
CA THR A 82 -9.79 1.23 0.64
C THR A 82 -8.50 0.75 0.02
N ILE A 83 -7.38 1.03 0.69
CA ILE A 83 -6.07 0.46 0.34
C ILE A 83 -5.65 -0.60 1.36
N ALA A 84 -4.80 -1.52 0.91
CA ALA A 84 -4.08 -2.45 1.77
C ALA A 84 -2.57 -2.23 1.58
N VAL A 85 -1.81 -2.57 2.61
CA VAL A 85 -0.35 -2.61 2.53
C VAL A 85 0.07 -4.06 2.29
N ASN A 86 0.67 -4.32 1.13
CA ASN A 86 1.24 -5.62 0.84
C ASN A 86 2.59 -5.78 1.55
N THR A 87 2.82 -6.93 2.16
CA THR A 87 4.09 -7.26 2.81
C THR A 87 4.51 -8.70 2.54
N ILE A 88 5.82 -8.91 2.41
CA ILE A 88 6.40 -10.24 2.25
C ILE A 88 6.68 -10.84 3.63
N VAL A 89 6.16 -12.04 3.86
CA VAL A 89 6.28 -12.77 5.12
C VAL A 89 6.98 -14.10 4.89
N LYS A 90 7.75 -14.56 5.86
CA LYS A 90 8.28 -15.92 5.86
C LYS A 90 7.16 -16.87 6.26
N ASN A 91 6.83 -17.83 5.41
CA ASN A 91 5.77 -18.80 5.69
C ASN A 91 6.29 -19.97 6.55
N ARG A 92 5.39 -20.88 6.91
CA ARG A 92 5.70 -22.04 7.77
C ARG A 92 6.61 -23.08 7.10
N THR A 93 6.67 -23.13 5.78
CA THR A 93 7.58 -23.99 5.02
C THR A 93 8.98 -23.38 4.88
N GLY A 94 9.17 -22.14 5.35
CA GLY A 94 10.44 -21.42 5.28
C GLY A 94 10.63 -20.58 4.01
N GLU A 95 9.63 -20.55 3.14
CA GLU A 95 9.59 -19.75 1.91
C GLU A 95 8.97 -18.36 2.16
N VAL A 96 8.69 -17.63 1.08
CA VAL A 96 8.07 -16.31 1.12
C VAL A 96 6.61 -16.37 0.68
N SER A 97 5.77 -15.53 1.29
CA SER A 97 4.39 -15.32 0.87
C SER A 97 4.07 -13.83 0.87
N SER A 98 3.22 -13.42 -0.07
CA SER A 98 2.69 -12.07 -0.13
C SER A 98 1.41 -12.00 0.71
N CYS A 99 1.28 -10.96 1.53
CA CYS A 99 0.15 -10.77 2.44
C CYS A 99 -0.34 -9.34 2.38
N ASP A 100 -1.62 -9.14 2.04
CA ASP A 100 -2.28 -7.85 2.08
C ASP A 100 -2.89 -7.59 3.46
N VAL A 101 -2.44 -6.52 4.11
CA VAL A 101 -3.01 -6.06 5.39
C VAL A 101 -3.89 -4.85 5.12
N PRO A 102 -5.22 -4.92 5.34
CA PRO A 102 -6.11 -3.77 5.18
C PRO A 102 -5.62 -2.59 6.01
N PHE A 103 -5.53 -1.41 5.40
CA PHE A 103 -5.03 -0.25 6.13
C PHE A 103 -6.09 0.30 7.09
N SER A 104 -5.64 0.67 8.29
CA SER A 104 -6.42 1.37 9.29
C SER A 104 -5.61 2.54 9.82
N GLY A 105 -6.21 3.73 9.87
CA GLY A 105 -5.60 4.92 10.47
C GLY A 105 -5.43 4.81 12.00
N ASN A 106 -6.01 3.78 12.63
CA ASN A 106 -5.77 3.44 14.03
C ASN A 106 -4.60 2.44 14.12
N LEU A 107 -3.48 2.87 14.71
CA LEU A 107 -2.26 2.07 14.89
C LEU A 107 -2.50 0.76 15.66
N ALA A 108 -3.34 0.78 16.69
CA ALA A 108 -3.60 -0.42 17.49
C ALA A 108 -4.37 -1.47 16.68
N GLN A 109 -5.38 -1.04 15.92
CA GLN A 109 -6.13 -1.91 15.00
C GLN A 109 -5.21 -2.47 13.91
N PHE A 110 -4.43 -1.62 13.24
CA PHE A 110 -3.51 -2.07 12.19
C PHE A 110 -2.47 -3.07 12.71
N ASN A 111 -1.91 -2.84 13.91
CA ASN A 111 -1.00 -3.79 14.55
C ASN A 111 -1.67 -5.14 14.83
N ALA A 112 -2.93 -5.15 15.31
CA ALA A 112 -3.66 -6.39 15.56
C ALA A 112 -3.90 -7.17 14.26
N ASP A 113 -4.32 -6.49 13.19
CA ASP A 113 -4.52 -7.11 11.87
C ASP A 113 -3.22 -7.63 11.27
N TYR A 114 -2.14 -6.85 11.34
CA TYR A 114 -0.81 -7.28 10.90
C TYR A 114 -0.39 -8.57 11.61
N LEU A 115 -0.44 -8.62 12.94
CA LEU A 115 -0.03 -9.81 13.71
C LEU A 115 -0.92 -11.03 13.47
N ARG A 116 -2.18 -10.82 13.11
CA ARG A 116 -3.12 -11.90 12.77
C ARG A 116 -2.85 -12.47 11.39
N LEU A 117 -2.60 -11.60 10.40
CA LEU A 117 -2.47 -11.97 8.99
C LEU A 117 -1.06 -12.44 8.61
N THR A 118 0.00 -11.98 9.29
CA THR A 118 1.40 -12.31 8.96
C THR A 118 1.97 -13.47 9.79
N ARG A 119 1.21 -14.57 9.93
CA ARG A 119 1.60 -15.76 10.75
C ARG A 119 2.10 -16.93 9.92
#